data_AF-A0A9D1MJJ0-F1
#
_entry.id   AF-A0A9D1MJJ0-F1
#
_cell.length_a   1.000
_cell.length_b   1.000
_cell.length_c   1.000
_cell.angle_alpha   90.00
_cell.angle_beta   90.00
_cell.angle_gamma   90.00
#
_symmetry.space_group_name_H-M   'P 1'
#
loop_
_entity.id
_entity.type
_entity.pdbx_description
1 polymer ?
#
loop_
_entity_poly.entity_id
_entity_poly.type
_entity_poly.pdbx_seq_one_letter_code
_entity_poly.pdbx_strand_id
1 'polypeptide(L)'
;MNAFTLNCETCGGPLNYSADGLTAVCPYCGNKYNFRAAKSEAVTLALNRANAMRIACDFDGAIREYSLIAERCPEDSEAWWGLTLSTYGIEYVADSRTKRLVPTCRRYLKNSILTDGNYLNAIKFAPPEQAEQYRARAEVIDRLQRAIGRRLDEEENFDIFLSYRSADENGAPTKERVVARRIYDELTRRGFKVFSSEVTLKNRLGEDFEPIIYKALYSCSFFILIACSEQNLNSPWVKNEWSRFRDRQEEEHLSSACCAVFENISPSALPPFLRSQQGVNLAKYPAGGYEIELADSLSARLGRAKSYNYSGVSAPSATDSREALRRAKTDLEAGLFESAHLRYTTIAEDDPACGEAWWGRFLADNNASSGTYLARNVTYAAAVTFNSDRNLKNAIRFGDEKLRAEIADFRRECITACTRLACDCDSELRTIKKRQDTLAAERKKVAASREKTFKKLERTRKAASVNPKIILLTMGGVMAFFLIFAIILGVALEEAVVSYIFLAMIGMCLVAMLISYGTMKKNRSDAAAQVPDLERQLATIDTALTEMSAVRERDERAAEDLNRRATELRAVFASA
;
A
#
# COMPACT_ATOMS: atom_id res chain seq x y z
N MET A 1 23.88 -24.40 15.65
CA MET A 1 23.04 -23.19 15.68
C MET A 1 21.60 -23.66 15.63
N ASN A 2 20.83 -23.49 16.71
CA ASN A 2 19.43 -23.94 16.74
C ASN A 2 18.65 -23.18 15.67
N ALA A 3 18.19 -23.86 14.64
CA ALA A 3 17.76 -23.25 13.38
C ALA A 3 16.40 -22.53 13.48
N PHE A 4 15.64 -22.70 14.57
CA PHE A 4 14.28 -22.17 14.67
C PHE A 4 14.03 -21.56 16.05
N THR A 5 13.80 -20.26 16.03
CA THR A 5 13.57 -19.43 17.22
C THR A 5 12.14 -18.90 17.17
N LEU A 6 11.42 -18.91 18.28
CA LEU A 6 10.09 -18.31 18.35
C LEU A 6 10.21 -16.78 18.16
N ASN A 7 9.25 -16.20 17.45
CA ASN A 7 9.15 -14.76 17.24
C ASN A 7 8.22 -14.13 18.27
N CYS A 8 8.56 -12.93 18.70
CA CYS A 8 7.78 -12.11 19.61
C CYS A 8 6.36 -11.88 19.05
N GLU A 9 5.31 -12.13 19.84
CA GLU A 9 3.92 -11.81 19.47
C GLU A 9 3.68 -10.30 19.38
N THR A 10 4.50 -9.48 20.01
CA THR A 10 4.27 -8.03 19.97
C THR A 10 4.91 -7.38 18.75
N CYS A 11 6.21 -7.64 18.49
CA CYS A 11 6.96 -6.96 17.42
C CYS A 11 7.42 -7.88 16.28
N GLY A 12 7.17 -9.19 16.34
CA GLY A 12 7.60 -10.15 15.31
C GLY A 12 9.10 -10.49 15.30
N GLY A 13 9.92 -9.87 16.15
CA GLY A 13 11.36 -10.11 16.21
C GLY A 13 11.72 -11.44 16.89
N PRO A 14 12.80 -12.12 16.49
CA PRO A 14 13.23 -13.38 17.10
C PRO A 14 13.59 -13.20 18.59
N LEU A 15 13.22 -14.18 19.41
CA LEU A 15 13.46 -14.16 20.86
C LEU A 15 14.86 -14.69 21.24
N ASN A 16 15.49 -14.06 22.23
CA ASN A 16 16.74 -14.58 22.81
C ASN A 16 16.42 -15.47 24.02
N TYR A 17 16.67 -16.77 23.88
CA TYR A 17 16.44 -17.76 24.94
C TYR A 17 17.56 -17.78 25.98
N SER A 18 17.20 -18.06 27.23
CA SER A 18 18.15 -18.45 28.27
C SER A 18 18.73 -19.84 28.01
N ALA A 19 19.82 -20.18 28.71
CA ALA A 19 20.51 -21.45 28.53
C ALA A 19 19.63 -22.69 28.84
N ASP A 20 18.62 -22.55 29.71
CA ASP A 20 17.66 -23.60 30.05
C ASP A 20 16.49 -23.71 29.05
N GLY A 21 16.35 -22.78 28.11
CA GLY A 21 15.27 -22.74 27.11
C GLY A 21 13.87 -22.45 27.67
N LEU A 22 13.74 -22.17 28.97
CA LEU A 22 12.45 -21.94 29.64
C LEU A 22 12.09 -20.46 29.73
N THR A 23 13.06 -19.56 29.56
CA THR A 23 12.79 -18.12 29.48
C THR A 23 13.35 -17.53 28.19
N ALA A 24 12.74 -16.46 27.71
CA ALA A 24 13.27 -15.70 26.59
C ALA A 24 12.96 -14.21 26.70
N VAL A 25 13.79 -13.39 26.06
CA VAL A 25 13.61 -11.92 26.00
C VAL A 25 13.69 -11.46 24.56
N CYS A 26 12.74 -10.61 24.15
CA CYS A 26 12.80 -9.96 22.85
C CYS A 26 13.79 -8.78 22.90
N PRO A 27 14.86 -8.76 22.08
CA PRO A 27 15.83 -7.67 22.09
C PRO A 27 15.29 -6.35 21.51
N TYR A 28 14.15 -6.40 20.80
CA TYR A 28 13.57 -5.24 20.12
C TYR A 28 12.54 -4.49 20.98
N CYS A 29 11.61 -5.22 21.62
CA CYS A 29 10.56 -4.61 22.44
C CYS A 29 10.72 -4.85 23.94
N GLY A 30 11.65 -5.71 24.36
CA GLY A 30 11.92 -6.00 25.77
C GLY A 30 10.94 -6.98 26.44
N ASN A 31 9.96 -7.52 25.70
CA ASN A 31 9.03 -8.52 26.25
C ASN A 31 9.77 -9.74 26.77
N LYS A 32 9.33 -10.22 27.94
CA LYS A 32 9.84 -11.42 28.60
C LYS A 32 8.84 -12.56 28.48
N TYR A 33 9.35 -13.76 28.28
CA TYR A 33 8.58 -14.97 28.08
C TYR A 33 9.03 -16.01 29.09
N ASN A 34 8.06 -16.66 29.72
CA ASN A 34 8.30 -17.82 30.56
C ASN A 34 7.47 -18.99 30.02
N PHE A 35 8.16 -20.03 29.56
CA PHE A 35 7.56 -21.21 28.94
C PHE A 35 7.47 -22.34 29.96
N ARG A 36 6.38 -23.11 29.89
CA ARG A 36 6.22 -24.32 30.69
C ARG A 36 7.21 -25.42 30.31
N ALA A 37 7.51 -25.52 29.03
CA ALA A 37 8.42 -26.50 28.47
C ALA A 37 9.08 -25.97 27.19
N ALA A 38 10.22 -26.55 26.82
CA ALA A 38 10.86 -26.28 25.54
C ALA A 38 9.93 -26.70 24.38
N LYS A 39 9.86 -25.87 23.34
CA LYS A 39 9.01 -26.11 22.18
C LYS A 39 9.74 -26.93 21.13
N SER A 40 9.01 -27.84 20.48
CA SER A 40 9.54 -28.53 19.31
C SER A 40 9.68 -27.58 18.12
N GLU A 41 10.52 -27.95 17.16
CA GLU A 41 10.71 -27.19 15.93
C GLU A 41 9.39 -26.99 15.16
N ALA A 42 8.60 -28.05 15.03
CA ALA A 42 7.32 -28.01 14.34
C ALA A 42 6.32 -27.05 14.99
N VAL A 43 6.22 -27.05 16.33
CA VAL A 43 5.36 -26.12 17.08
C VAL A 43 5.87 -24.69 16.94
N THR A 44 7.18 -24.47 17.03
CA THR A 44 7.80 -23.15 16.89
C THR A 44 7.52 -22.54 15.51
N LEU A 45 7.68 -23.32 14.44
CA LEU A 45 7.37 -22.90 13.07
C LEU A 45 5.89 -22.59 12.87
N ALA A 46 4.99 -23.42 13.42
CA ALA A 46 3.55 -23.20 13.34
C ALA A 46 3.12 -21.92 14.09
N LEU A 47 3.63 -21.72 15.31
CA LEU A 47 3.38 -20.50 16.10
C LEU A 47 3.90 -19.24 15.39
N ASN A 48 5.09 -19.32 14.77
CA ASN A 48 5.64 -18.21 13.99
C ASN A 48 4.79 -17.89 12.76
N ARG A 49 4.30 -18.91 12.05
CA ARG A 49 3.39 -18.74 10.90
C ARG A 49 2.09 -18.08 11.32
N ALA A 50 1.45 -18.58 12.38
CA ALA A 50 0.22 -18.03 12.92
C ALA A 50 0.40 -16.58 13.40
N ASN A 51 1.51 -16.29 14.08
CA ASN A 51 1.83 -14.95 14.55
C ASN A 51 2.07 -13.98 13.38
N ALA A 52 2.74 -14.42 12.31
CA ALA A 52 2.95 -13.61 11.11
C ALA A 52 1.62 -13.24 10.44
N MET A 53 0.66 -14.18 10.34
CA MET A 53 -0.69 -13.90 9.85
C MET A 53 -1.40 -12.86 10.73
N ARG A 54 -1.31 -13.00 12.06
CA ARG A 54 -1.93 -12.05 13.00
C ARG A 54 -1.31 -10.65 12.89
N ILE A 55 0.01 -10.54 12.80
CA ILE A 55 0.71 -9.25 12.61
C ILE A 55 0.31 -8.60 11.28
N ALA A 56 0.10 -9.41 10.23
CA ALA A 56 -0.45 -8.96 8.96
C ALA A 56 -1.97 -8.67 8.98
N CYS A 57 -2.61 -8.71 10.16
CA CYS A 57 -4.05 -8.56 10.37
C CYS A 57 -4.93 -9.61 9.65
N ASP A 58 -4.36 -10.74 9.20
CA ASP A 58 -5.11 -11.93 8.77
C ASP A 58 -5.49 -12.77 10.00
N PHE A 59 -6.41 -12.22 10.79
CA PHE A 59 -6.83 -12.84 12.05
C PHE A 59 -7.52 -14.18 11.84
N ASP A 60 -8.28 -14.37 10.75
CA ASP A 60 -8.96 -15.65 10.50
C ASP A 60 -7.98 -16.74 10.08
N GLY A 61 -6.95 -16.38 9.30
CA GLY A 61 -5.80 -17.26 9.04
C GLY A 61 -5.09 -17.63 10.33
N ALA A 62 -4.79 -16.64 11.17
CA ALA A 62 -4.16 -16.86 12.47
C ALA A 62 -5.00 -17.75 13.39
N ILE A 63 -6.31 -17.54 13.48
CA ILE A 63 -7.22 -18.38 14.29
C ILE A 63 -7.17 -19.83 13.83
N ARG A 64 -7.29 -20.10 12.52
CA ARG A 64 -7.21 -21.49 12.01
C ARG A 64 -5.91 -22.17 12.37
N GLU A 65 -4.79 -21.47 12.20
CA GLU A 65 -3.47 -22.02 12.51
C GLU A 65 -3.26 -22.22 14.02
N TYR A 66 -3.63 -21.24 14.85
CA TYR A 66 -3.53 -21.39 16.30
C TYR A 66 -4.48 -22.46 16.85
N SER A 67 -5.68 -22.62 16.30
CA SER A 67 -6.61 -23.70 16.66
C SER A 67 -5.99 -25.06 16.38
N LEU A 68 -5.37 -25.25 15.21
CA LEU A 68 -4.69 -26.50 14.87
C LEU A 68 -3.53 -26.80 15.83
N ILE A 69 -2.81 -25.77 16.28
CA ILE A 69 -1.75 -25.94 17.28
C ILE A 69 -2.36 -26.31 18.63
N ALA A 70 -3.42 -25.64 19.07
CA ALA A 70 -4.11 -25.91 20.32
C ALA A 70 -4.76 -27.30 20.37
N GLU A 71 -5.26 -27.80 19.24
CA GLU A 71 -5.77 -29.17 19.11
C GLU A 71 -4.66 -30.23 19.24
N ARG A 72 -3.50 -29.98 18.63
CA ARG A 72 -2.35 -30.91 18.67
C ARG A 72 -1.55 -30.82 19.96
N CYS A 73 -1.52 -29.65 20.57
CA CYS A 73 -0.77 -29.34 21.78
C CYS A 73 -1.66 -28.51 22.74
N PRO A 74 -2.64 -29.15 23.41
CA PRO A 74 -3.58 -28.43 24.28
C PRO A 74 -2.94 -27.72 25.47
N GLU A 75 -1.75 -28.13 25.89
CA GLU A 75 -1.00 -27.50 26.99
C GLU A 75 -0.13 -26.30 26.54
N ASP A 76 -0.15 -25.92 25.27
CA ASP A 76 0.64 -24.79 24.77
C ASP A 76 -0.06 -23.46 25.05
N SER A 77 0.43 -22.73 26.05
CA SER A 77 -0.16 -21.44 26.46
C SER A 77 -0.07 -20.36 25.38
N GLU A 78 0.98 -20.40 24.55
CA GLU A 78 1.21 -19.42 23.49
C GLU A 78 0.20 -19.57 22.35
N ALA A 79 -0.22 -20.80 22.04
CA ALA A 79 -1.27 -21.07 21.07
C ALA A 79 -2.62 -20.48 21.54
N TRP A 80 -3.02 -20.73 22.78
CA TRP A 80 -4.26 -20.20 23.36
C TRP A 80 -4.24 -18.67 23.51
N TRP A 81 -3.10 -18.10 23.89
CA TRP A 81 -2.95 -16.65 23.92
C TRP A 81 -2.98 -16.05 22.52
N GLY A 82 -2.36 -16.70 21.54
CA GLY A 82 -2.44 -16.35 20.12
C GLY A 82 -3.87 -16.38 19.57
N LEU A 83 -4.65 -17.41 19.94
CA LEU A 83 -6.09 -17.47 19.67
C LEU A 83 -6.80 -16.27 20.28
N THR A 84 -6.60 -16.02 21.57
CA THR A 84 -7.21 -14.88 22.28
C THR A 84 -6.93 -13.57 21.55
N LEU A 85 -5.66 -13.27 21.25
CA LEU A 85 -5.29 -12.05 20.53
C LEU A 85 -5.92 -11.98 19.12
N SER A 86 -6.03 -13.11 18.42
CA SER A 86 -6.59 -13.14 17.07
C SER A 86 -8.11 -13.01 17.07
N THR A 87 -8.79 -13.63 18.03
CA THR A 87 -10.24 -13.52 18.26
C THR A 87 -10.64 -12.08 18.54
N TYR A 88 -9.92 -11.39 19.43
CA TYR A 88 -10.14 -9.97 19.76
C TYR A 88 -9.48 -9.01 18.76
N GLY A 89 -8.89 -9.52 17.67
CA GLY A 89 -8.32 -8.70 16.60
C GLY A 89 -7.21 -7.76 17.06
N ILE A 90 -6.33 -8.20 17.96
CA ILE A 90 -5.33 -7.33 18.56
C ILE A 90 -4.15 -7.12 17.61
N GLU A 91 -3.96 -5.88 17.19
CA GLU A 91 -2.76 -5.39 16.52
C GLU A 91 -1.93 -4.57 17.50
N TYR A 92 -0.61 -4.72 17.47
CA TYR A 92 0.29 -3.89 18.27
C TYR A 92 0.84 -2.77 17.40
N VAL A 93 0.41 -1.54 17.66
CA VAL A 93 0.76 -0.35 16.87
C VAL A 93 1.73 0.53 17.66
N ALA A 94 2.69 1.15 17.00
CA ALA A 94 3.63 2.06 17.65
C ALA A 94 2.93 3.36 18.04
N ASP A 95 2.93 3.67 19.34
CA ASP A 95 2.48 4.95 19.86
C ASP A 95 3.36 6.07 19.26
N SER A 96 2.71 7.09 18.68
CA SER A 96 3.37 8.22 18.03
C SER A 96 4.36 8.94 18.95
N ARG A 97 4.04 9.04 20.24
CA ARG A 97 4.81 9.75 21.27
C ARG A 97 5.87 8.88 21.92
N THR A 98 5.52 7.67 22.35
CA THR A 98 6.43 6.82 23.14
C THR A 98 7.22 5.83 22.28
N LYS A 99 6.84 5.64 21.02
CA LYS A 99 7.33 4.59 20.10
C LYS A 99 7.18 3.17 20.64
N ARG A 100 6.52 2.98 21.77
CA ARG A 100 6.18 1.66 22.32
C ARG A 100 4.99 1.09 21.58
N LEU A 101 5.02 -0.22 21.40
CA LEU A 101 3.92 -0.94 20.80
C LEU A 101 2.78 -1.09 21.82
N VAL A 102 1.62 -0.56 21.48
CA VAL A 102 0.40 -0.59 22.31
C VAL A 102 -0.67 -1.45 21.61
N PRO A 103 -1.48 -2.21 22.37
CA PRO A 103 -2.54 -3.01 21.78
C PRO A 103 -3.67 -2.11 21.26
N THR A 104 -4.06 -2.34 20.01
CA THR A 104 -5.19 -1.71 19.34
C THR A 104 -6.17 -2.80 18.95
N CYS A 105 -7.44 -2.64 19.33
CA CYS A 105 -8.48 -3.61 19.00
C CYS A 105 -8.98 -3.36 17.58
N ARG A 106 -8.68 -4.28 16.67
CA ARG A 106 -9.25 -4.33 15.32
C ARG A 106 -10.53 -5.15 15.27
N ARG A 107 -11.01 -5.74 16.37
CA ARG A 107 -12.31 -6.42 16.46
C ARG A 107 -12.98 -5.95 17.75
N TYR A 108 -14.26 -5.63 17.74
CA TYR A 108 -15.03 -5.51 18.98
C TYR A 108 -15.78 -6.82 19.23
N LEU A 109 -15.84 -7.26 20.48
CA LEU A 109 -16.66 -8.39 20.89
C LEU A 109 -17.48 -7.97 22.11
N LYS A 110 -18.75 -8.36 22.13
CA LYS A 110 -19.67 -8.02 23.23
C LYS A 110 -19.26 -8.68 24.54
N ASN A 111 -18.69 -9.88 24.46
CA ASN A 111 -18.22 -10.63 25.61
C ASN A 111 -16.86 -10.12 26.08
N SER A 112 -16.63 -10.14 27.39
CA SER A 112 -15.35 -9.76 27.98
C SER A 112 -14.28 -10.79 27.68
N ILE A 113 -13.09 -10.33 27.29
CA ILE A 113 -11.88 -11.16 27.15
C ILE A 113 -11.57 -11.94 28.43
N LEU A 114 -11.92 -11.39 29.59
CA LEU A 114 -11.65 -12.02 30.89
C LEU A 114 -12.48 -13.29 31.13
N THR A 115 -13.56 -13.46 30.36
CA THR A 115 -14.45 -14.62 30.43
C THR A 115 -14.29 -15.56 29.23
N ASP A 116 -13.40 -15.23 28.29
CA ASP A 116 -13.21 -15.98 27.05
C ASP A 116 -12.53 -17.33 27.29
N GLY A 117 -13.03 -18.39 26.65
CA GLY A 117 -12.49 -19.74 26.81
C GLY A 117 -11.01 -19.87 26.39
N ASN A 118 -10.60 -19.15 25.34
CA ASN A 118 -9.21 -19.17 24.88
C ASN A 118 -8.30 -18.47 25.89
N TYR A 119 -8.74 -17.35 26.45
CA TYR A 119 -8.00 -16.63 27.50
C TYR A 119 -7.85 -17.48 28.76
N LEU A 120 -8.92 -18.12 29.21
CA LEU A 120 -8.91 -18.97 30.39
C LEU A 120 -7.96 -20.17 30.21
N ASN A 121 -7.93 -20.78 29.02
CA ASN A 121 -6.96 -21.83 28.70
C ASN A 121 -5.52 -21.29 28.67
N ALA A 122 -5.28 -20.11 28.11
CA ALA A 122 -3.94 -19.50 28.07
C ALA A 122 -3.37 -19.31 29.49
N ILE A 123 -4.18 -18.82 30.43
CA ILE A 123 -3.78 -18.68 31.84
C ILE A 123 -3.59 -20.03 32.51
N LYS A 124 -4.49 -20.98 32.26
CA LYS A 124 -4.45 -22.31 32.88
C LYS A 124 -3.16 -23.06 32.56
N PHE A 125 -2.70 -22.98 31.33
CA PHE A 125 -1.52 -23.73 30.87
C PHE A 125 -0.21 -22.96 30.99
N ALA A 126 -0.26 -21.64 31.19
CA ALA A 126 0.92 -20.80 31.38
C ALA A 126 1.58 -21.00 32.75
N PRO A 127 2.93 -20.88 32.86
CA PRO A 127 3.60 -20.73 34.14
C PRO A 127 3.10 -19.51 34.93
N PRO A 128 3.19 -19.49 36.27
CA PRO A 128 2.63 -18.40 37.10
C PRO A 128 3.05 -16.99 36.65
N GLU A 129 4.33 -16.80 36.32
CA GLU A 129 4.85 -15.50 35.86
C GLU A 129 4.29 -15.10 34.49
N GLN A 130 4.11 -16.06 33.57
CA GLN A 130 3.56 -15.80 32.24
C GLN A 130 2.05 -15.56 32.30
N ALA A 131 1.34 -16.32 33.14
CA ALA A 131 -0.07 -16.14 33.41
C ALA A 131 -0.37 -14.74 33.94
N GLU A 132 0.49 -14.21 34.82
CA GLU A 132 0.35 -12.84 35.32
C GLU A 132 0.52 -11.79 34.22
N GLN A 133 1.47 -12.00 33.29
CA GLN A 133 1.60 -11.14 32.11
C GLN A 133 0.35 -11.19 31.23
N TYR A 134 -0.24 -12.37 31.02
CA TYR A 134 -1.49 -12.50 30.25
C TYR A 134 -2.67 -11.83 30.95
N ARG A 135 -2.79 -11.92 32.29
CA ARG A 135 -3.80 -11.18 33.06
C ARG A 135 -3.68 -9.68 32.85
N ALA A 136 -2.50 -9.12 33.09
CA ALA A 136 -2.26 -7.68 32.95
C ALA A 136 -2.56 -7.18 31.52
N ARG A 137 -2.19 -7.95 30.49
CA ARG A 137 -2.49 -7.61 29.10
C ARG A 137 -3.97 -7.74 28.76
N ALA A 138 -4.64 -8.79 29.23
CA ALA A 138 -6.07 -8.98 29.01
C ALA A 138 -6.91 -7.89 29.68
N GLU A 139 -6.53 -7.41 30.87
CA GLU A 139 -7.18 -6.26 31.52
C GLU A 139 -7.05 -4.96 30.72
N VAL A 140 -5.91 -4.75 30.06
CA VAL A 140 -5.75 -3.61 29.14
C VAL A 140 -6.69 -3.76 27.94
N ILE A 141 -6.73 -4.95 27.33
CA ILE A 141 -7.62 -5.23 26.20
C ILE A 141 -9.10 -5.11 26.60
N ASP A 142 -9.50 -5.62 27.76
CA ASP A 142 -10.88 -5.53 28.27
C ASP A 142 -11.31 -4.07 28.43
N ARG A 143 -10.44 -3.22 28.99
CA ARG A 143 -10.71 -1.78 29.12
C ARG A 143 -10.86 -1.11 27.77
N LEU A 144 -10.04 -1.47 26.78
CA LEU A 144 -10.16 -0.96 25.40
C LEU A 144 -11.47 -1.40 24.76
N GLN A 145 -11.83 -2.69 24.87
CA GLN A 145 -13.12 -3.22 24.38
C GLN A 145 -14.29 -2.46 25.01
N ARG A 146 -14.31 -2.27 26.33
CA ARG A 146 -15.37 -1.50 27.02
C ARG A 146 -15.43 -0.04 26.56
N ALA A 147 -14.28 0.59 26.32
CA ALA A 147 -14.22 1.96 25.81
C ALA A 147 -14.80 2.07 24.40
N ILE A 148 -14.50 1.09 23.53
CA ILE A 148 -15.09 0.97 22.20
C ILE A 148 -16.60 0.76 22.33
N GLY A 149 -17.05 -0.16 23.21
CA GLY A 149 -18.47 -0.44 23.48
C GLY A 149 -19.28 0.81 23.82
N ARG A 150 -18.77 1.66 24.71
CA ARG A 150 -19.46 2.92 25.06
C ARG A 150 -19.61 3.87 23.86
N ARG A 151 -18.62 3.95 22.98
CA ARG A 151 -18.70 4.76 21.75
C ARG A 151 -19.67 4.15 20.74
N LEU A 152 -19.74 2.82 20.66
CA LEU A 152 -20.68 2.12 19.78
C LEU A 152 -22.14 2.42 20.14
N ASP A 153 -22.45 2.63 21.41
CA ASP A 153 -23.82 2.96 21.84
C ASP A 153 -24.26 4.36 21.37
N GLU A 154 -23.30 5.28 21.19
CA GLU A 154 -23.54 6.65 20.70
C GLU A 154 -23.62 6.74 19.17
N GLU A 155 -22.99 5.80 18.44
CA GLU A 155 -23.00 5.77 16.98
C GLU A 155 -24.36 5.28 16.43
N GLU A 156 -24.76 5.83 15.27
CA GLU A 156 -26.02 5.46 14.64
C GLU A 156 -26.00 4.04 14.07
N ASN A 157 -27.16 3.38 14.07
CA ASN A 157 -27.35 2.11 13.38
C ASN A 157 -27.42 2.32 11.85
N PHE A 158 -26.96 1.32 11.11
CA PHE A 158 -27.03 1.28 9.65
C PHE A 158 -28.05 0.25 9.20
N ASP A 159 -28.68 0.47 8.05
CA ASP A 159 -29.59 -0.49 7.43
C ASP A 159 -28.80 -1.45 6.52
N ILE A 160 -27.81 -0.93 5.79
CA ILE A 160 -27.09 -1.66 4.74
C ILE A 160 -25.58 -1.45 4.90
N PHE A 161 -24.79 -2.52 4.79
CA PHE A 161 -23.34 -2.46 4.79
C PHE A 161 -22.78 -2.82 3.41
N LEU A 162 -21.95 -1.94 2.83
CA LEU A 162 -21.23 -2.20 1.58
C LEU A 162 -19.78 -2.60 1.87
N SER A 163 -19.42 -3.85 1.56
CA SER A 163 -18.04 -4.35 1.67
C SER A 163 -17.38 -4.39 0.29
N TYR A 164 -16.27 -3.67 0.15
CA TYR A 164 -15.51 -3.58 -1.09
C TYR A 164 -14.09 -3.05 -0.83
N ARG A 165 -13.17 -3.34 -1.75
CA ARG A 165 -11.85 -2.70 -1.76
C ARG A 165 -11.94 -1.38 -2.52
N SER A 166 -11.55 -0.26 -1.91
CA SER A 166 -11.69 1.09 -2.49
C SER A 166 -10.50 1.52 -3.38
N ALA A 167 -9.30 1.05 -3.08
CA ALA A 167 -8.07 1.38 -3.79
C ALA A 167 -7.20 0.14 -4.06
N ASP A 168 -6.52 0.12 -5.20
CA ASP A 168 -5.55 -0.91 -5.56
C ASP A 168 -4.20 -0.72 -4.83
N GLU A 169 -3.19 -1.54 -5.16
CA GLU A 169 -1.86 -1.47 -4.53
C GLU A 169 -1.10 -0.17 -4.83
N ASN A 170 -1.49 0.55 -5.89
CA ASN A 170 -0.91 1.83 -6.29
C ASN A 170 -1.71 3.03 -5.77
N GLY A 171 -2.78 2.79 -4.99
CA GLY A 171 -3.67 3.83 -4.47
C GLY A 171 -4.70 4.35 -5.48
N ALA A 172 -4.81 3.73 -6.66
CA ALA A 172 -5.80 4.12 -7.66
C ALA A 172 -7.19 3.57 -7.31
N PRO A 173 -8.28 4.28 -7.64
CA PRO A 173 -9.66 3.80 -7.43
C PRO A 173 -9.89 2.46 -8.14
N THR A 174 -10.47 1.49 -7.43
CA THR A 174 -10.86 0.19 -8.01
C THR A 174 -12.17 0.29 -8.80
N LYS A 175 -12.47 -0.71 -9.63
CA LYS A 175 -13.79 -0.82 -10.28
C LYS A 175 -14.90 -0.99 -9.24
N GLU A 176 -14.63 -1.78 -8.20
CA GLU A 176 -15.54 -2.00 -7.08
C GLU A 176 -15.93 -0.69 -6.40
N ARG A 177 -15.02 0.28 -6.29
CA ARG A 177 -15.31 1.60 -5.72
C ARG A 177 -16.38 2.35 -6.52
N VAL A 178 -16.30 2.31 -7.85
CA VAL A 178 -17.29 2.98 -8.73
C VAL A 178 -18.66 2.33 -8.58
N VAL A 179 -18.71 0.99 -8.56
CA VAL A 179 -19.94 0.22 -8.36
C VAL A 179 -20.55 0.50 -6.98
N ALA A 180 -19.73 0.45 -5.93
CA ALA A 180 -20.16 0.74 -4.57
C ALA A 180 -20.74 2.14 -4.43
N ARG A 181 -20.13 3.13 -5.10
CA ARG A 181 -20.63 4.50 -5.09
C ARG A 181 -22.02 4.62 -5.71
N ARG A 182 -22.27 3.96 -6.85
CA ARG A 182 -23.59 3.95 -7.51
C ARG A 182 -24.66 3.32 -6.63
N ILE A 183 -24.37 2.17 -6.03
CA ILE A 183 -25.27 1.47 -5.10
C ILE A 183 -25.53 2.34 -3.87
N TYR A 184 -24.50 2.96 -3.30
CA TYR A 184 -24.61 3.84 -2.15
C TYR A 184 -25.54 5.03 -2.42
N ASP A 185 -25.34 5.72 -3.54
CA ASP A 185 -26.11 6.92 -3.90
C ASP A 185 -27.60 6.57 -4.14
N GLU A 186 -27.89 5.44 -4.81
CA GLU A 186 -29.26 4.96 -5.04
C GLU A 186 -29.96 4.57 -3.74
N LEU A 187 -29.34 3.74 -2.91
CA LEU A 187 -29.92 3.29 -1.64
C LEU A 187 -30.14 4.46 -0.66
N THR A 188 -29.19 5.38 -0.59
CA THR A 188 -29.32 6.59 0.24
C THR A 188 -30.47 7.47 -0.24
N ARG A 189 -30.67 7.61 -1.56
CA ARG A 189 -31.81 8.34 -2.14
C ARG A 189 -33.16 7.76 -1.71
N ARG A 190 -33.23 6.44 -1.52
CA ARG A 190 -34.41 5.75 -1.02
C ARG A 190 -34.56 5.78 0.50
N GLY A 191 -33.67 6.51 1.19
CA GLY A 191 -33.72 6.71 2.63
C GLY A 191 -33.13 5.57 3.44
N PHE A 192 -32.32 4.69 2.84
CA PHE A 192 -31.52 3.73 3.61
C PHE A 192 -30.32 4.40 4.25
N LYS A 193 -30.03 4.04 5.51
CA LYS A 193 -28.76 4.36 6.15
C LYS A 193 -27.71 3.37 5.69
N VAL A 194 -26.89 3.77 4.72
CA VAL A 194 -25.89 2.89 4.12
C VAL A 194 -24.52 3.18 4.71
N PHE A 195 -23.82 2.15 5.15
CA PHE A 195 -22.41 2.24 5.48
C PHE A 195 -21.56 1.99 4.23
N SER A 196 -20.72 2.98 3.91
CA SER A 196 -19.62 2.87 2.95
C SER A 196 -18.35 3.37 3.62
N SER A 197 -17.27 2.59 3.56
CA SER A 197 -15.99 2.95 4.18
C SER A 197 -15.45 4.29 3.65
N GLU A 198 -15.57 4.55 2.35
CA GLU A 198 -15.12 5.80 1.73
C GLU A 198 -15.91 7.03 2.20
N VAL A 199 -17.23 6.89 2.39
CA VAL A 199 -18.11 8.03 2.70
C VAL A 199 -18.19 8.26 4.21
N THR A 200 -18.44 7.19 4.96
CA THR A 200 -18.71 7.24 6.41
C THR A 200 -17.45 7.57 7.20
N LEU A 201 -16.28 7.09 6.76
CA LEU A 201 -15.02 7.27 7.48
C LEU A 201 -14.23 8.52 7.03
N LYS A 202 -14.65 9.22 5.96
CA LYS A 202 -13.91 10.33 5.33
C LYS A 202 -13.45 11.43 6.29
N ASN A 203 -14.28 11.73 7.30
CA ASN A 203 -14.05 12.80 8.27
C ASN A 203 -13.78 12.26 9.69
N ARG A 204 -13.50 10.95 9.82
CA ARG A 204 -13.22 10.31 11.11
C ARG A 204 -11.72 10.13 11.29
N LEU A 205 -11.27 10.04 12.54
CA LEU A 205 -9.88 9.74 12.85
C LEU A 205 -9.64 8.23 12.71
N GLY A 206 -8.43 7.83 12.29
CA GLY A 206 -8.11 6.42 12.02
C GLY A 206 -8.30 5.46 13.21
N GLU A 207 -8.25 5.98 14.44
CA GLU A 207 -8.53 5.22 15.66
C GLU A 207 -10.03 4.95 15.88
N ASP A 208 -10.92 5.75 15.28
CA ASP A 208 -12.37 5.59 15.38
C ASP A 208 -12.97 4.74 14.26
N PHE A 209 -12.16 4.33 13.27
CA PHE A 209 -12.66 3.55 12.13
C PHE A 209 -13.26 2.22 12.55
N GLU A 210 -12.51 1.44 13.33
CA GLU A 210 -12.91 0.07 13.69
C GLU A 210 -14.22 0.03 14.49
N PRO A 211 -14.41 0.87 15.53
CA PRO A 211 -15.70 0.98 16.21
C PRO A 211 -16.85 1.22 15.22
N ILE A 212 -16.72 2.20 14.31
CA ILE A 212 -17.81 2.54 13.39
C ILE A 212 -18.08 1.39 12.41
N ILE A 213 -17.04 0.73 11.89
CA ILE A 213 -17.17 -0.44 11.02
C ILE A 213 -17.89 -1.58 11.75
N TYR A 214 -17.48 -1.86 12.98
CA TYR A 214 -18.13 -2.88 13.81
C TYR A 214 -19.61 -2.54 14.04
N LYS A 215 -19.92 -1.31 14.44
CA LYS A 215 -21.29 -0.83 14.62
C LYS A 215 -22.10 -1.06 13.37
N ALA A 216 -21.59 -0.64 12.22
CA ALA A 216 -22.27 -0.79 10.95
C ALA A 216 -22.51 -2.25 10.59
N LEU A 217 -21.54 -3.12 10.83
CA LEU A 217 -21.62 -4.54 10.48
C LEU A 217 -22.59 -5.33 11.38
N TYR A 218 -22.67 -4.99 12.66
CA TYR A 218 -23.56 -5.66 13.62
C TYR A 218 -24.94 -4.99 13.76
N SER A 219 -25.11 -3.77 13.24
CA SER A 219 -26.43 -3.12 13.15
C SER A 219 -27.09 -3.27 11.79
N CYS A 220 -26.33 -3.55 10.71
CA CYS A 220 -26.92 -3.67 9.38
C CYS A 220 -27.97 -4.77 9.31
N SER A 221 -29.07 -4.46 8.63
CA SER A 221 -30.11 -5.42 8.27
C SER A 221 -29.77 -6.18 6.99
N PHE A 222 -28.91 -5.61 6.13
CA PHE A 222 -28.48 -6.26 4.89
C PHE A 222 -27.00 -6.00 4.58
N PHE A 223 -26.28 -7.03 4.14
CA PHE A 223 -24.86 -6.95 3.77
C PHE A 223 -24.65 -7.18 2.27
N ILE A 224 -23.87 -6.32 1.63
CA ILE A 224 -23.60 -6.38 0.18
C ILE A 224 -22.10 -6.46 -0.03
N LEU A 225 -21.64 -7.58 -0.61
CA LEU A 225 -20.25 -7.77 -1.01
C LEU A 225 -20.07 -7.41 -2.47
N ILE A 226 -19.18 -6.47 -2.78
CA ILE A 226 -18.90 -6.05 -4.16
C ILE A 226 -17.51 -6.55 -4.57
N ALA A 227 -17.45 -7.39 -5.61
CA ALA A 227 -16.22 -8.05 -6.03
C ALA A 227 -16.10 -8.11 -7.56
N CYS A 228 -15.11 -7.40 -8.12
CA CYS A 228 -14.79 -7.41 -9.55
C CYS A 228 -13.42 -8.07 -9.85
N SER A 229 -12.64 -8.37 -8.81
CA SER A 229 -11.39 -9.14 -8.86
C SER A 229 -11.27 -10.11 -7.69
N GLU A 230 -10.79 -11.33 -7.95
CA GLU A 230 -10.49 -12.33 -6.91
C GLU A 230 -9.42 -11.84 -5.93
N GLN A 231 -8.45 -11.06 -6.39
CA GLN A 231 -7.41 -10.48 -5.54
C GLN A 231 -8.02 -9.51 -4.51
N ASN A 232 -8.96 -8.68 -4.95
CA ASN A 232 -9.62 -7.68 -4.09
C ASN A 232 -10.55 -8.34 -3.08
N LEU A 233 -11.32 -9.34 -3.52
CA LEU A 233 -12.14 -10.19 -2.66
C LEU A 233 -11.30 -10.85 -1.55
N ASN A 234 -10.06 -11.22 -1.88
CA ASN A 234 -9.15 -11.87 -0.96
C ASN A 234 -8.28 -10.93 -0.12
N SER A 235 -8.46 -9.61 -0.24
CA SER A 235 -7.70 -8.64 0.56
C SER A 235 -8.00 -8.80 2.07
N PRO A 236 -7.02 -8.59 2.97
CA PRO A 236 -7.20 -8.82 4.41
C PRO A 236 -8.39 -8.06 4.99
N TRP A 237 -8.59 -6.81 4.54
CA TRP A 237 -9.67 -5.96 4.97
C TRP A 237 -11.05 -6.50 4.57
N VAL A 238 -11.26 -6.77 3.28
CA VAL A 238 -12.54 -7.28 2.76
C VAL A 238 -12.85 -8.65 3.36
N LYS A 239 -11.84 -9.52 3.51
CA LYS A 239 -11.97 -10.80 4.21
C LYS A 239 -12.49 -10.65 5.62
N ASN A 240 -11.87 -9.76 6.37
CA ASN A 240 -12.24 -9.51 7.76
C ASN A 240 -13.65 -8.93 7.91
N GLU A 241 -14.17 -8.17 6.93
CA GLU A 241 -15.57 -7.70 6.95
C GLU A 241 -16.54 -8.86 6.65
N TRP A 242 -16.39 -9.56 5.52
CA TRP A 242 -17.36 -10.59 5.16
C TRP A 242 -17.32 -11.81 6.09
N SER A 243 -16.17 -12.12 6.70
CA SER A 243 -16.07 -13.24 7.66
C SER A 243 -16.84 -12.96 8.94
N ARG A 244 -16.78 -11.73 9.46
CA ARG A 244 -17.57 -11.31 10.62
C ARG A 244 -19.05 -11.33 10.33
N PHE A 245 -19.47 -10.89 9.14
CA PHE A 245 -20.88 -10.92 8.80
C PHE A 245 -21.37 -12.37 8.66
N ARG A 246 -20.55 -13.27 8.10
CA ARG A 246 -20.84 -14.71 8.09
C ARG A 246 -21.01 -15.27 9.50
N ASP A 247 -20.09 -14.97 10.42
CA ASP A 247 -20.13 -15.48 11.79
C ASP A 247 -21.39 -14.96 12.51
N ARG A 248 -21.71 -13.68 12.34
CA ARG A 248 -22.97 -13.09 12.81
C ARG A 248 -24.19 -13.78 12.19
N GLN A 249 -24.20 -14.04 10.88
CA GLN A 249 -25.30 -14.70 10.19
C GLN A 249 -25.55 -16.11 10.76
N GLU A 250 -24.49 -16.82 11.14
CA GLU A 250 -24.56 -18.14 11.77
C GLU A 250 -25.07 -18.06 13.21
N GLU A 251 -24.54 -17.14 14.02
CA GLU A 251 -24.93 -16.92 15.43
C GLU A 251 -26.36 -16.42 15.60
N GLU A 252 -26.79 -15.45 14.77
CA GLU A 252 -28.12 -14.84 14.80
C GLU A 252 -29.13 -15.58 13.90
N HIS A 253 -28.71 -16.63 13.19
CA HIS A 253 -29.52 -17.39 12.24
C HIS A 253 -30.22 -16.52 11.18
N LEU A 254 -29.52 -15.51 10.66
CA LEU A 254 -30.08 -14.58 9.67
C LEU A 254 -30.24 -15.25 8.30
N SER A 255 -31.47 -15.31 7.80
CA SER A 255 -31.76 -15.85 6.46
C SER A 255 -31.87 -14.74 5.41
N SER A 256 -31.20 -14.91 4.27
CA SER A 256 -31.30 -14.00 3.10
C SER A 256 -30.96 -12.54 3.39
N ALA A 257 -30.07 -12.30 4.35
CA ALA A 257 -29.63 -10.97 4.79
C ALA A 257 -28.38 -10.46 4.06
N CYS A 258 -27.95 -11.14 2.97
CA CYS A 258 -26.83 -10.65 2.18
C CYS A 258 -26.96 -10.93 0.68
N CYS A 259 -26.12 -10.27 -0.12
CA CYS A 259 -25.92 -10.61 -1.52
C CYS A 259 -24.49 -10.28 -1.97
N ALA A 260 -24.09 -10.85 -3.11
CA ALA A 260 -22.87 -10.50 -3.81
C ALA A 260 -23.20 -9.73 -5.09
N VAL A 261 -22.54 -8.62 -5.33
CA VAL A 261 -22.52 -7.89 -6.60
C VAL A 261 -21.17 -8.13 -7.24
N PHE A 262 -21.13 -8.80 -8.39
CA PHE A 262 -19.86 -9.28 -8.93
C PHE A 262 -19.76 -9.20 -10.44
N GLU A 263 -18.53 -9.17 -10.93
CA GLU A 263 -18.21 -9.17 -12.36
C GLU A 263 -16.90 -9.93 -12.59
N ASN A 264 -16.80 -10.70 -13.67
CA ASN A 264 -15.56 -11.41 -14.05
C ASN A 264 -14.98 -12.34 -12.97
N ILE A 265 -15.76 -12.71 -11.96
CA ILE A 265 -15.41 -13.70 -10.94
C ILE A 265 -16.35 -14.90 -11.08
N SER A 266 -15.80 -16.11 -10.97
CA SER A 266 -16.63 -17.32 -10.97
C SER A 266 -17.47 -17.40 -9.68
N PRO A 267 -18.74 -17.86 -9.74
CA PRO A 267 -19.54 -18.05 -8.52
C PRO A 267 -18.88 -18.96 -7.48
N SER A 268 -17.99 -19.88 -7.89
CA SER A 268 -17.22 -20.73 -6.96
C SER A 268 -16.12 -19.98 -6.20
N ALA A 269 -15.65 -18.84 -6.70
CA ALA A 269 -14.66 -18.02 -5.99
C ALA A 269 -15.28 -17.15 -4.88
N LEU A 270 -16.60 -16.93 -4.91
CA LEU A 270 -17.30 -16.20 -3.84
C LEU A 270 -17.25 -16.98 -2.51
N PRO A 271 -17.36 -16.29 -1.35
CA PRO A 271 -17.47 -16.96 -0.05
C PRO A 271 -18.65 -17.94 -0.01
N PRO A 272 -18.51 -19.14 0.59
CA PRO A 272 -19.54 -20.18 0.57
C PRO A 272 -20.95 -19.71 0.98
N PHE A 273 -21.04 -18.85 2.00
CA PHE A 273 -22.31 -18.33 2.52
C PHE A 273 -23.06 -17.40 1.53
N LEU A 274 -22.36 -16.88 0.51
CA LEU A 274 -22.92 -16.05 -0.56
C LEU A 274 -23.21 -16.84 -1.84
N ARG A 275 -22.67 -18.06 -2.00
CA ARG A 275 -22.85 -18.86 -3.22
C ARG A 275 -24.30 -19.33 -3.42
N SER A 276 -25.01 -19.58 -2.31
CA SER A 276 -26.40 -20.03 -2.31
C SER A 276 -27.41 -18.88 -2.39
N GLN A 277 -26.97 -17.63 -2.27
CA GLN A 277 -27.84 -16.45 -2.25
C GLN A 277 -27.88 -15.75 -3.62
N GLN A 278 -29.01 -15.10 -3.93
CA GLN A 278 -29.18 -14.32 -5.16
C GLN A 278 -28.12 -13.21 -5.25
N GLY A 279 -27.12 -13.38 -6.10
CA GLY A 279 -26.12 -12.35 -6.42
C GLY A 279 -26.45 -11.62 -7.72
N VAL A 280 -26.04 -10.35 -7.81
CA VAL A 280 -26.20 -9.50 -8.99
C VAL A 280 -24.93 -9.59 -9.82
N ASN A 281 -25.03 -10.18 -11.02
CA ASN A 281 -23.92 -10.22 -11.96
C ASN A 281 -23.94 -8.95 -12.82
N LEU A 282 -22.95 -8.08 -12.63
CA LEU A 282 -22.83 -6.79 -13.33
C LEU A 282 -22.71 -6.93 -14.84
N ALA A 283 -22.24 -8.07 -15.36
CA ALA A 283 -22.17 -8.33 -16.80
C ALA A 283 -23.55 -8.29 -17.48
N LYS A 284 -24.64 -8.47 -16.72
CA LYS A 284 -26.03 -8.33 -17.23
C LYS A 284 -26.45 -6.87 -17.41
N TYR A 285 -25.74 -5.92 -16.81
CA TYR A 285 -26.09 -4.49 -16.77
C TYR A 285 -24.95 -3.62 -17.34
N PRO A 286 -24.56 -3.80 -18.62
CA PRO A 286 -23.43 -3.08 -19.21
C PRO A 286 -23.64 -1.56 -19.28
N ALA A 287 -24.90 -1.09 -19.25
CA ALA A 287 -25.26 0.32 -19.28
C ALA A 287 -25.66 0.90 -17.90
N GLY A 288 -25.54 0.14 -16.80
CA GLY A 288 -26.07 0.51 -15.48
C GLY A 288 -27.49 -0.02 -15.21
N GLY A 289 -28.10 0.40 -14.09
CA GLY A 289 -29.46 0.00 -13.68
C GLY A 289 -29.52 -1.15 -12.68
N TYR A 290 -28.40 -1.81 -12.38
CA TYR A 290 -28.33 -2.84 -11.34
C TYR A 290 -28.58 -2.27 -9.94
N GLU A 291 -28.14 -1.02 -9.70
CA GLU A 291 -28.33 -0.30 -8.46
C GLU A 291 -29.81 -0.07 -8.15
N ILE A 292 -30.63 0.20 -9.19
CA ILE A 292 -32.07 0.42 -9.07
C ILE A 292 -32.77 -0.89 -8.70
N GLU A 293 -32.52 -1.97 -9.44
CA GLU A 293 -33.14 -3.29 -9.19
C GLU A 293 -32.75 -3.84 -7.81
N LEU A 294 -31.47 -3.67 -7.42
CA LEU A 294 -30.98 -4.03 -6.10
C LEU A 294 -31.71 -3.23 -5.02
N ALA A 295 -31.88 -1.92 -5.22
CA ALA A 295 -32.57 -1.05 -4.28
C ALA A 295 -34.08 -1.33 -4.19
N ASP A 296 -34.75 -1.69 -5.30
CA ASP A 296 -36.14 -2.16 -5.32
C ASP A 296 -36.30 -3.45 -4.52
N SER A 297 -35.43 -4.42 -4.78
CA SER A 297 -35.41 -5.70 -4.08
C SER A 297 -35.21 -5.52 -2.58
N LEU A 298 -34.33 -4.61 -2.18
CA LEU A 298 -34.08 -4.29 -0.76
C LEU A 298 -35.23 -3.52 -0.12
N SER A 299 -35.87 -2.61 -0.84
CA SER A 299 -37.06 -1.89 -0.37
C SER A 299 -38.22 -2.83 -0.10
N ALA A 300 -38.44 -3.81 -0.98
CA ALA A 300 -39.44 -4.85 -0.79
C ALA A 300 -39.11 -5.74 0.42
N ARG A 301 -37.85 -6.19 0.55
CA ARG A 301 -37.41 -7.08 1.64
C ARG A 301 -37.44 -6.42 3.01
N LEU A 302 -37.00 -5.16 3.11
CA LEU A 302 -36.89 -4.42 4.37
C LEU A 302 -38.20 -3.70 4.74
N GLY A 303 -39.31 -3.97 4.03
CA GLY A 303 -40.62 -3.41 4.36
C GLY A 303 -40.72 -1.89 4.19
N ARG A 304 -39.84 -1.27 3.38
CA ARG A 304 -39.80 0.18 3.11
C ARG A 304 -40.44 0.58 1.79
N ALA A 305 -41.30 -0.26 1.22
CA ALA A 305 -41.96 -0.02 -0.05
C ALA A 305 -42.82 1.27 -0.01
N LYS A 306 -42.24 2.40 -0.43
CA LYS A 306 -43.01 3.47 -1.07
C LYS A 306 -43.09 3.10 -2.54
N SER A 307 -44.30 2.96 -3.08
CA SER A 307 -44.48 2.71 -4.51
C SER A 307 -43.94 3.91 -5.28
N TYR A 308 -42.81 3.73 -5.94
CA TYR A 308 -42.38 4.66 -6.97
C TYR A 308 -43.09 4.22 -8.24
N ASN A 309 -44.26 4.82 -8.50
CA ASN A 309 -45.07 4.48 -9.67
C ASN A 309 -44.33 4.91 -10.95
N TYR A 310 -43.63 3.97 -11.58
CA TYR A 310 -43.30 4.07 -12.99
C TYR A 310 -44.58 3.85 -13.79
N SER A 311 -45.29 4.95 -14.07
CA SER A 311 -46.57 4.89 -14.78
C SER A 311 -46.32 4.79 -16.26
N GLY A 312 -46.52 3.58 -16.80
CA GLY A 312 -47.28 3.33 -18.02
C GLY A 312 -46.73 3.89 -19.34
N VAL A 313 -46.13 3.00 -20.13
CA VAL A 313 -45.97 3.15 -21.57
C VAL A 313 -47.35 3.32 -22.22
N SER A 314 -47.59 4.46 -22.86
CA SER A 314 -48.56 4.65 -23.93
C SER A 314 -47.97 5.65 -24.92
N ALA A 315 -48.08 5.35 -26.22
CA ALA A 315 -47.37 6.02 -27.30
C ALA A 315 -47.60 7.55 -27.34
N PRO A 316 -46.56 8.38 -27.59
CA PRO A 316 -46.72 9.83 -27.56
C PRO A 316 -47.19 10.40 -28.90
N SER A 317 -48.09 11.37 -28.78
CA SER A 317 -48.45 12.38 -29.80
C SER A 317 -47.44 13.53 -29.75
N ALA A 318 -47.24 14.27 -30.85
CA ALA A 318 -46.21 15.31 -31.02
C ALA A 318 -46.21 16.48 -29.98
N THR A 319 -47.17 16.54 -29.05
CA THR A 319 -47.17 17.49 -27.91
C THR A 319 -46.33 16.98 -26.71
N ASP A 320 -46.00 15.68 -26.67
CA ASP A 320 -45.19 15.05 -25.61
C ASP A 320 -43.68 15.33 -25.71
N SER A 321 -43.11 15.44 -26.92
CA SER A 321 -41.66 15.52 -27.11
C SER A 321 -41.02 16.79 -26.49
N ARG A 322 -41.75 17.92 -26.51
CA ARG A 322 -41.27 19.18 -25.89
C ARG A 322 -41.31 19.13 -24.36
N GLU A 323 -42.34 18.51 -23.79
CA GLU A 323 -42.45 18.35 -22.33
C GLU A 323 -41.44 17.30 -21.83
N ALA A 324 -41.17 16.25 -22.61
CA ALA A 324 -40.12 15.28 -22.34
C ALA A 324 -38.72 15.93 -22.30
N LEU A 325 -38.40 16.77 -23.29
CA LEU A 325 -37.16 17.56 -23.32
C LEU A 325 -37.06 18.52 -22.14
N ARG A 326 -38.15 19.21 -21.79
CA ARG A 326 -38.20 20.13 -20.64
C ARG A 326 -37.90 19.41 -19.32
N ARG A 327 -38.46 18.22 -19.12
CA ARG A 327 -38.19 17.38 -17.94
C ARG A 327 -36.74 16.91 -17.92
N ALA A 328 -36.25 16.35 -19.02
CA ALA A 328 -34.86 15.92 -19.15
C ALA A 328 -33.86 17.07 -18.83
N LYS A 329 -34.16 18.28 -19.30
CA LYS A 329 -33.40 19.49 -18.97
C LYS A 329 -33.48 19.87 -17.50
N THR A 330 -34.65 19.77 -16.89
CA THR A 330 -34.83 20.04 -15.45
C THR A 330 -33.97 19.08 -14.61
N ASP A 331 -33.89 17.81 -14.99
CA ASP A 331 -33.04 16.83 -14.31
C ASP A 331 -31.55 17.11 -14.50
N LEU A 332 -31.15 17.52 -15.70
CA LEU A 332 -29.79 17.91 -16.00
C LEU A 332 -29.35 19.12 -15.16
N GLU A 333 -30.22 20.14 -15.06
CA GLU A 333 -30.01 21.33 -14.24
C GLU A 333 -30.00 21.01 -12.74
N ALA A 334 -30.81 20.02 -12.30
CA ALA A 334 -30.85 19.53 -10.93
C ALA A 334 -29.67 18.60 -10.55
N GLY A 335 -28.75 18.32 -11.49
CA GLY A 335 -27.60 17.43 -11.26
C GLY A 335 -27.96 15.94 -11.23
N LEU A 336 -29.14 15.57 -11.72
CA LEU A 336 -29.61 14.19 -11.84
C LEU A 336 -29.14 13.59 -13.18
N PHE A 337 -27.83 13.52 -13.39
CA PHE A 337 -27.21 13.22 -14.69
C PHE A 337 -27.63 11.88 -15.28
N GLU A 338 -27.73 10.81 -14.50
CA GLU A 338 -28.18 9.50 -15.00
C GLU A 338 -29.66 9.51 -15.42
N SER A 339 -30.49 10.22 -14.66
CA SER A 339 -31.90 10.38 -15.00
C SER A 339 -32.09 11.25 -16.25
N ALA A 340 -31.26 12.28 -16.40
CA ALA A 340 -31.20 13.10 -17.60
C ALA A 340 -30.68 12.28 -18.79
N HIS A 341 -29.62 11.49 -18.63
CA HIS A 341 -29.06 10.61 -19.66
C HIS A 341 -30.11 9.64 -20.19
N LEU A 342 -30.84 8.97 -19.30
CA LEU A 342 -31.89 8.02 -19.69
C LEU A 342 -33.00 8.72 -20.46
N ARG A 343 -33.49 9.87 -19.95
CA ARG A 343 -34.55 10.63 -20.63
C ARG A 343 -34.11 11.15 -21.98
N TYR A 344 -32.90 11.69 -22.08
CA TYR A 344 -32.33 12.10 -23.36
C TYR A 344 -32.08 10.92 -24.32
N THR A 345 -31.75 9.74 -23.79
CA THR A 345 -31.60 8.52 -24.61
C THR A 345 -32.94 8.09 -25.19
N THR A 346 -34.01 8.04 -24.38
CA THR A 346 -35.35 7.74 -24.88
C THR A 346 -35.79 8.73 -25.95
N ILE A 347 -35.56 10.04 -25.73
CA ILE A 347 -35.90 11.07 -26.73
C ILE A 347 -35.07 10.90 -28.02
N ALA A 348 -33.78 10.55 -27.90
CA ALA A 348 -32.91 10.32 -29.06
C ALA A 348 -33.23 9.01 -29.82
N GLU A 349 -33.81 8.01 -29.16
CA GLU A 349 -34.29 6.78 -29.79
C GLU A 349 -35.63 7.01 -30.52
N ASP A 350 -36.54 7.78 -29.91
CA ASP A 350 -37.84 8.13 -30.48
C ASP A 350 -37.71 9.14 -31.63
N ASP A 351 -36.84 10.15 -31.50
CA ASP A 351 -36.50 11.12 -32.53
C ASP A 351 -34.96 11.27 -32.67
N PRO A 352 -34.33 10.45 -33.52
CA PRO A 352 -32.90 10.54 -33.80
C PRO A 352 -32.45 11.88 -34.39
N ALA A 353 -33.37 12.67 -34.95
CA ALA A 353 -33.10 14.00 -35.49
C ALA A 353 -33.23 15.11 -34.43
N CYS A 354 -33.50 14.79 -33.16
CA CYS A 354 -33.52 15.75 -32.07
C CYS A 354 -32.08 16.08 -31.61
N GLY A 355 -31.50 17.18 -32.11
CA GLY A 355 -30.17 17.63 -31.70
C GLY A 355 -30.04 17.94 -30.19
N GLU A 356 -31.10 18.47 -29.57
CA GLU A 356 -31.12 18.79 -28.13
C GLU A 356 -30.97 17.55 -27.24
N ALA A 357 -31.53 16.41 -27.66
CA ALA A 357 -31.40 15.16 -26.93
C ALA A 357 -29.96 14.62 -26.97
N TRP A 358 -29.30 14.69 -28.13
CA TRP A 358 -27.89 14.34 -28.24
C TRP A 358 -26.98 15.27 -27.42
N TRP A 359 -27.29 16.57 -27.38
CA TRP A 359 -26.57 17.54 -26.56
C TRP A 359 -26.73 17.28 -25.07
N GLY A 360 -27.98 17.07 -24.62
CA GLY A 360 -28.28 16.75 -23.23
C GLY A 360 -27.64 15.45 -22.76
N ARG A 361 -27.58 14.43 -23.63
CA ARG A 361 -26.89 13.17 -23.36
C ARG A 361 -25.37 13.36 -23.23
N PHE A 362 -24.76 14.16 -24.12
CA PHE A 362 -23.35 14.52 -24.01
C PHE A 362 -23.02 15.24 -22.70
N LEU A 363 -23.87 16.17 -22.27
CA LEU A 363 -23.71 16.88 -21.00
C LEU A 363 -23.88 15.94 -19.80
N ALA A 364 -24.87 15.05 -19.84
CA ALA A 364 -25.11 14.05 -18.81
C ALA A 364 -23.94 13.06 -18.67
N ASP A 365 -23.39 12.55 -19.77
CA ASP A 365 -22.21 11.67 -19.78
C ASP A 365 -20.98 12.31 -19.13
N ASN A 366 -20.89 13.63 -19.22
CA ASN A 366 -19.81 14.42 -18.64
C ASN A 366 -20.17 15.05 -17.28
N ASN A 367 -21.28 14.63 -16.66
CA ASN A 367 -21.78 15.13 -15.38
C ASN A 367 -21.85 16.67 -15.32
N ALA A 368 -22.33 17.29 -16.40
CA ALA A 368 -22.42 18.73 -16.52
C ALA A 368 -23.87 19.19 -16.66
N SER A 369 -24.24 20.22 -15.91
CA SER A 369 -25.56 20.85 -15.99
C SER A 369 -25.70 21.77 -17.20
N SER A 370 -24.59 22.25 -17.77
CA SER A 370 -24.56 23.08 -18.98
C SER A 370 -23.23 22.97 -19.71
N GLY A 371 -23.19 23.37 -20.98
CA GLY A 371 -21.94 23.48 -21.75
C GLY A 371 -20.92 24.41 -21.09
N THR A 372 -21.35 25.57 -20.59
CA THR A 372 -20.47 26.51 -19.89
C THR A 372 -19.87 25.93 -18.61
N TYR A 373 -20.67 25.17 -17.84
CA TYR A 373 -20.18 24.47 -16.66
C TYR A 373 -19.15 23.39 -17.04
N LEU A 374 -19.43 22.62 -18.09
CA LEU A 374 -18.50 21.59 -18.60
C LEU A 374 -17.17 22.21 -19.06
N ALA A 375 -17.21 23.30 -19.82
CA ALA A 375 -16.01 23.96 -20.31
C ALA A 375 -15.12 24.49 -19.18
N ARG A 376 -15.73 25.06 -18.13
CA ARG A 376 -15.01 25.62 -16.98
C ARG A 376 -14.40 24.55 -16.06
N ASN A 377 -15.03 23.39 -15.98
CA ASN A 377 -14.62 22.27 -15.13
C ASN A 377 -14.05 21.09 -15.95
N VAL A 378 -13.57 21.37 -17.16
CA VAL A 378 -13.06 20.33 -18.05
C VAL A 378 -11.85 19.65 -17.44
N THR A 379 -11.86 18.32 -17.46
CA THR A 379 -10.71 17.49 -17.07
C THR A 379 -9.95 17.03 -18.32
N TYR A 380 -8.67 16.70 -18.18
CA TYR A 380 -7.89 16.14 -19.28
C TYR A 380 -8.55 14.89 -19.88
N ALA A 381 -9.07 13.98 -19.04
CA ALA A 381 -9.72 12.76 -19.49
C ALA A 381 -10.98 13.03 -20.32
N ALA A 382 -11.79 14.03 -19.95
CA ALA A 382 -12.96 14.42 -20.73
C ALA A 382 -12.53 15.10 -22.05
N ALA A 383 -11.61 16.06 -21.97
CA ALA A 383 -11.19 16.90 -23.10
C ALA A 383 -10.71 16.09 -24.31
N VAL A 384 -9.90 15.05 -24.09
CA VAL A 384 -9.34 14.21 -25.18
C VAL A 384 -10.39 13.37 -25.90
N THR A 385 -11.55 13.14 -25.30
CA THR A 385 -12.65 12.35 -25.88
C THR A 385 -13.63 13.20 -26.68
N PHE A 386 -13.67 14.52 -26.47
CA PHE A 386 -14.68 15.38 -27.08
C PHE A 386 -14.66 15.37 -28.61
N ASN A 387 -13.48 15.35 -29.24
CA ASN A 387 -13.38 15.31 -30.70
C ASN A 387 -13.94 14.01 -31.31
N SER A 388 -13.86 12.88 -30.58
CA SER A 388 -14.33 11.58 -31.05
C SER A 388 -15.76 11.26 -30.61
N ASP A 389 -16.29 11.97 -29.61
CA ASP A 389 -17.59 11.74 -29.00
C ASP A 389 -18.75 11.70 -30.00
N ARG A 390 -19.53 10.62 -29.94
CA ARG A 390 -20.66 10.36 -30.83
C ARG A 390 -21.83 11.31 -30.56
N ASN A 391 -22.13 11.58 -29.29
CA ASN A 391 -23.25 12.40 -28.88
C ASN A 391 -23.02 13.86 -29.32
N LEU A 392 -21.80 14.39 -29.12
CA LEU A 392 -21.44 15.74 -29.58
C LEU A 392 -21.53 15.90 -31.11
N LYS A 393 -21.08 14.90 -31.88
CA LYS A 393 -21.19 14.90 -33.35
C LYS A 393 -22.64 14.90 -33.82
N ASN A 394 -23.48 14.07 -33.19
CA ASN A 394 -24.91 14.00 -33.51
C ASN A 394 -25.64 15.30 -33.12
N ALA A 395 -25.30 15.90 -31.98
CA ALA A 395 -25.84 17.18 -31.54
C ALA A 395 -25.57 18.29 -32.55
N ILE A 396 -24.38 18.33 -33.15
CA ILE A 396 -24.03 19.30 -34.21
C ILE A 396 -24.77 18.99 -35.52
N ARG A 397 -24.83 17.72 -35.90
CA ARG A 397 -25.45 17.26 -37.15
C ARG A 397 -26.94 17.58 -37.18
N PHE A 398 -27.65 17.28 -36.11
CA PHE A 398 -29.11 17.38 -36.01
C PHE A 398 -29.60 18.61 -35.24
N GLY A 399 -28.69 19.41 -34.65
CA GLY A 399 -29.03 20.64 -33.95
C GLY A 399 -29.53 21.75 -34.86
N ASP A 400 -30.45 22.55 -34.32
CA ASP A 400 -30.91 23.79 -34.94
C ASP A 400 -29.83 24.90 -34.86
N GLU A 401 -30.09 26.05 -35.48
CA GLU A 401 -29.13 27.15 -35.54
C GLU A 401 -28.74 27.66 -34.13
N LYS A 402 -29.71 27.67 -33.21
CA LYS A 402 -29.50 28.10 -31.82
C LYS A 402 -28.60 27.13 -31.05
N LEU A 403 -28.86 25.83 -31.13
CA LEU A 403 -28.06 24.81 -30.47
C LEU A 403 -26.63 24.75 -31.05
N ARG A 404 -26.48 24.92 -32.36
CA ARG A 404 -25.14 25.00 -32.98
C ARG A 404 -24.34 26.19 -32.49
N ALA A 405 -24.98 27.35 -32.26
CA ALA A 405 -24.33 28.49 -31.63
C ALA A 405 -23.90 28.18 -30.18
N GLU A 406 -24.75 27.54 -29.39
CA GLU A 406 -24.42 27.12 -28.02
C GLU A 406 -23.22 26.14 -27.99
N ILE A 407 -23.19 25.16 -28.88
CA ILE A 407 -22.08 24.21 -28.98
C ILE A 407 -20.79 24.91 -29.45
N ALA A 408 -20.90 25.91 -30.35
CA ALA A 408 -19.76 26.70 -30.77
C ALA A 408 -19.18 27.54 -29.63
N ASP A 409 -20.04 28.08 -28.76
CA ASP A 409 -19.64 28.83 -27.56
C ASP A 409 -18.94 27.91 -26.55
N PHE A 410 -19.52 26.73 -26.29
CA PHE A 410 -18.90 25.67 -25.49
C PHE A 410 -17.50 25.31 -26.00
N ARG A 411 -17.34 25.10 -27.32
CA ARG A 411 -16.04 24.79 -27.93
C ARG A 411 -15.00 25.88 -27.67
N ARG A 412 -15.37 27.17 -27.82
CA ARG A 412 -14.44 28.30 -27.56
C ARG A 412 -14.03 28.39 -26.10
N GLU A 413 -14.97 28.22 -25.17
CA GLU A 413 -14.66 28.17 -23.75
C GLU A 413 -13.78 26.98 -23.40
N CYS A 414 -14.06 25.81 -23.99
CA CYS A 414 -13.28 24.59 -23.78
C CYS A 414 -11.85 24.74 -24.30
N ILE A 415 -11.64 25.35 -25.48
CA ILE A 415 -10.30 25.65 -26.02
C ILE A 415 -9.53 26.53 -25.03
N THR A 416 -10.18 27.54 -24.47
CA THR A 416 -9.56 28.45 -23.50
C THR A 416 -9.16 27.69 -22.22
N ALA A 417 -10.03 26.83 -21.70
CA ALA A 417 -9.76 26.01 -20.53
C ALA A 417 -8.64 24.97 -20.78
N CYS A 418 -8.67 24.28 -21.92
CA CYS A 418 -7.62 23.36 -22.36
C CYS A 418 -6.26 24.07 -22.54
N THR A 419 -6.27 25.31 -23.06
CA THR A 419 -5.05 26.12 -23.17
C THR A 419 -4.46 26.45 -21.81
N ARG A 420 -5.30 26.79 -20.82
CA ARG A 420 -4.85 27.01 -19.43
C ARG A 420 -4.25 25.73 -18.84
N LEU A 421 -4.92 24.59 -18.98
CA LEU A 421 -4.41 23.30 -18.50
C LEU A 421 -3.08 22.91 -19.19
N ALA A 422 -2.94 23.19 -20.49
CA ALA A 422 -1.68 22.96 -21.20
C ALA A 422 -0.55 23.87 -20.66
N CYS A 423 -0.84 25.14 -20.35
CA CYS A 423 0.11 26.05 -19.71
C CYS A 423 0.53 25.57 -18.31
N ASP A 424 -0.40 25.00 -17.53
CA ASP A 424 -0.11 24.41 -16.22
C ASP A 424 0.85 23.22 -16.39
N CYS A 425 0.56 22.32 -17.34
CA CYS A 425 1.46 21.22 -17.70
C CYS A 425 2.86 21.70 -18.13
N ASP A 426 2.95 22.77 -18.94
CA ASP A 426 4.23 23.35 -19.33
C ASP A 426 5.00 23.93 -18.13
N SER A 427 4.28 24.49 -17.15
CA SER A 427 4.88 25.05 -15.93
C SER A 427 5.49 23.96 -15.04
N GLU A 428 4.79 22.84 -14.89
CA GLU A 428 5.28 21.66 -14.19
C GLU A 428 6.47 21.04 -14.94
N LEU A 429 6.37 20.94 -16.27
CA LEU A 429 7.46 20.45 -17.12
C LEU A 429 8.74 21.29 -16.97
N ARG A 430 8.62 22.63 -16.90
CA ARG A 430 9.77 23.52 -16.62
C ARG A 430 10.37 23.25 -15.25
N THR A 431 9.55 22.94 -14.25
CA THR A 431 10.01 22.62 -12.88
C THR A 431 10.75 21.29 -12.84
N ILE A 432 10.25 20.27 -13.53
CA ILE A 432 10.90 18.97 -13.65
C ILE A 432 12.23 19.09 -14.39
N LYS A 433 12.29 19.83 -15.51
CA LYS A 433 13.54 20.08 -16.25
C LYS A 433 14.62 20.73 -15.36
N LYS A 434 14.26 21.75 -14.57
CA LYS A 434 15.20 22.36 -13.61
C LYS A 434 15.71 21.36 -12.56
N ARG A 435 14.83 20.47 -12.09
CA ARG A 435 15.20 19.41 -11.14
C ARG A 435 16.15 18.40 -11.78
N GLN A 436 15.90 18.00 -13.03
CA GLN A 436 16.78 17.13 -13.80
C GLN A 436 18.17 17.74 -13.99
N ASP A 437 18.25 19.04 -14.31
CA ASP A 437 19.53 19.76 -14.44
C ASP A 437 20.30 19.79 -13.11
N THR A 438 19.59 20.04 -12.01
CA THR A 438 20.17 20.04 -10.65
C THR A 438 20.70 18.65 -10.29
N LEU A 439 19.88 17.61 -10.51
CA LEU A 439 20.23 16.22 -10.25
C LEU A 439 21.42 15.77 -11.11
N ALA A 440 21.49 16.21 -12.37
CA ALA A 440 22.63 15.94 -13.24
C ALA A 440 23.93 16.57 -12.72
N ALA A 441 23.87 17.82 -12.24
CA ALA A 441 25.00 18.51 -11.64
C ALA A 441 25.47 17.83 -10.33
N GLU A 442 24.54 17.41 -9.47
CA GLU A 442 24.85 16.66 -8.25
C GLU A 442 25.45 15.29 -8.56
N ARG A 443 24.88 14.56 -9.52
CA ARG A 443 25.37 13.23 -9.92
C ARG A 443 26.81 13.31 -10.43
N LYS A 444 27.16 14.38 -11.15
CA LYS A 444 28.54 14.64 -11.58
C LYS A 444 29.49 14.81 -10.40
N LYS A 445 29.07 15.50 -9.32
CA LYS A 445 29.87 15.66 -8.09
C LYS A 445 30.05 14.32 -7.36
N VAL A 446 28.97 13.54 -7.22
CA VAL A 446 28.99 12.23 -6.57
C VAL A 446 29.86 11.24 -7.36
N ALA A 447 29.73 11.21 -8.69
CA ALA A 447 30.57 10.39 -9.57
C ALA A 447 32.06 10.78 -9.47
N ALA A 448 32.38 12.08 -9.36
CA ALA A 448 33.74 12.53 -9.12
C ALA A 448 34.28 12.10 -7.73
N SER A 449 33.42 12.10 -6.69
CA SER A 449 33.76 11.58 -5.36
C SER A 449 34.04 10.07 -5.39
N ARG A 450 33.20 9.31 -6.11
CA ARG A 450 33.39 7.87 -6.36
C ARG A 450 34.76 7.58 -6.96
N GLU A 451 35.12 8.30 -8.03
CA GLU A 451 36.39 8.13 -8.75
C GLU A 451 37.60 8.43 -7.85
N LYS A 452 37.52 9.49 -7.04
CA LYS A 452 38.57 9.82 -6.04
C LYS A 452 38.72 8.70 -5.01
N THR A 453 37.60 8.20 -4.49
CA THR A 453 37.57 7.13 -3.48
C THR A 453 38.10 5.82 -4.05
N PHE A 454 37.71 5.49 -5.28
CA PHE A 454 38.20 4.32 -6.01
C PHE A 454 39.73 4.37 -6.23
N LYS A 455 40.25 5.50 -6.71
CA LYS A 455 41.71 5.72 -6.85
C LYS A 455 42.44 5.60 -5.52
N LYS A 456 41.86 6.10 -4.43
CA LYS A 456 42.42 5.96 -3.08
C LYS A 456 42.44 4.48 -2.66
N LEU A 457 41.34 3.77 -2.83
CA LEU A 457 41.23 2.33 -2.55
C LEU A 457 42.27 1.51 -3.32
N GLU A 458 42.48 1.79 -4.61
CA GLU A 458 43.47 1.10 -5.43
C GLU A 458 44.90 1.31 -4.91
N ARG A 459 45.26 2.55 -4.54
CA ARG A 459 46.55 2.88 -3.93
C ARG A 459 46.73 2.16 -2.59
N THR A 460 45.70 2.16 -1.75
CA THR A 460 45.73 1.49 -0.44
C THR A 460 45.85 -0.03 -0.58
N ARG A 461 45.14 -0.65 -1.54
CA ARG A 461 45.28 -2.09 -1.85
C ARG A 461 46.69 -2.43 -2.32
N LYS A 462 47.29 -1.60 -3.18
CA LYS A 462 48.70 -1.75 -3.61
C LYS A 462 49.66 -1.66 -2.42
N ALA A 463 49.46 -0.72 -1.50
CA ALA A 463 50.27 -0.62 -0.29
C ALA A 463 50.09 -1.84 0.65
N ALA A 464 48.88 -2.38 0.75
CA ALA A 464 48.58 -3.56 1.57
C ALA A 464 49.15 -4.87 0.99
N SER A 465 49.38 -4.94 -0.33
CA SER A 465 49.93 -6.12 -1.01
C SER A 465 51.47 -6.18 -1.02
N VAL A 466 52.16 -5.09 -0.67
CA VAL A 466 53.63 -5.07 -0.60
C VAL A 466 54.14 -6.06 0.45
N ASN A 467 54.99 -6.99 0.03
CA ASN A 467 55.61 -7.95 0.93
C ASN A 467 56.89 -7.37 1.57
N PRO A 468 56.92 -7.11 2.89
CA PRO A 468 58.08 -6.51 3.54
C PRO A 468 59.34 -7.40 3.50
N LYS A 469 59.18 -8.71 3.22
CA LYS A 469 60.31 -9.64 3.03
C LYS A 469 61.15 -9.32 1.78
N ILE A 470 60.62 -8.57 0.81
CA ILE A 470 61.39 -8.17 -0.38
C ILE A 470 62.57 -7.27 0.00
N ILE A 471 62.40 -6.35 0.96
CA ILE A 471 63.50 -5.52 1.47
C ILE A 471 64.56 -6.36 2.19
N LEU A 472 64.14 -7.44 2.88
CA LEU A 472 65.06 -8.34 3.54
C LEU A 472 65.98 -9.02 2.51
N LEU A 473 65.41 -9.42 1.38
CA LEU A 473 66.15 -10.06 0.28
C LEU A 473 67.10 -9.08 -0.44
N THR A 474 66.63 -7.87 -0.76
CA THR A 474 67.45 -6.89 -1.51
C THR A 474 68.58 -6.30 -0.67
N MET A 475 68.31 -5.92 0.57
CA MET A 475 69.35 -5.39 1.47
C MET A 475 70.31 -6.50 1.92
N GLY A 476 69.84 -7.74 2.09
CA GLY A 476 70.70 -8.89 2.36
C GLY A 476 71.71 -9.14 1.24
N GLY A 477 71.31 -8.95 -0.03
CA GLY A 477 72.22 -9.03 -1.18
C GLY A 477 73.30 -7.94 -1.18
N VAL A 478 72.94 -6.70 -0.84
CA VAL A 478 73.90 -5.57 -0.74
C VAL A 478 74.90 -5.79 0.39
N MET A 479 74.42 -6.32 1.52
CA MET A 479 75.26 -6.68 2.66
C MET A 479 76.28 -7.77 2.31
N ALA A 480 75.83 -8.83 1.61
CA ALA A 480 76.71 -9.89 1.14
C ALA A 480 77.77 -9.35 0.16
N PHE A 481 77.38 -8.43 -0.73
CA PHE A 481 78.32 -7.78 -1.65
C PHE A 481 79.43 -7.01 -0.92
N PHE A 482 79.08 -6.18 0.07
CA PHE A 482 80.08 -5.45 0.86
C PHE A 482 80.98 -6.38 1.68
N LEU A 483 80.44 -7.49 2.17
CA LEU A 483 81.20 -8.49 2.94
C LEU A 483 82.23 -9.21 2.04
N ILE A 484 81.83 -9.60 0.83
CA ILE A 484 82.73 -10.19 -0.17
C ILE A 484 83.81 -9.18 -0.58
N PHE A 485 83.43 -7.93 -0.83
CA PHE A 485 84.35 -6.87 -1.23
C PHE A 485 85.36 -6.52 -0.12
N ALA A 486 84.92 -6.51 1.14
CA ALA A 486 85.77 -6.32 2.31
C ALA A 486 86.82 -7.44 2.47
N ILE A 487 86.43 -8.69 2.20
CA ILE A 487 87.36 -9.84 2.22
C ILE A 487 88.42 -9.68 1.11
N ILE A 488 88.00 -9.32 -0.10
CA ILE A 488 88.92 -9.17 -1.26
C ILE A 488 89.92 -8.03 -1.03
N LEU A 489 89.47 -6.85 -0.58
CA LEU A 489 90.34 -5.69 -0.32
C LEU A 489 91.17 -5.83 0.97
N GLY A 490 90.63 -6.47 2.01
CA GLY A 490 91.36 -6.71 3.26
C GLY A 490 92.55 -7.65 3.07
N VAL A 491 92.43 -8.64 2.18
CA VAL A 491 93.55 -9.52 1.79
C VAL A 491 94.58 -8.77 0.93
N ALA A 492 94.17 -7.78 0.15
CA ALA A 492 95.04 -7.05 -0.79
C ALA A 492 95.84 -5.90 -0.16
N LEU A 493 95.36 -5.30 0.95
CA LEU A 493 95.94 -4.07 1.51
C LEU A 493 96.55 -4.23 2.91
N GLU A 494 96.41 -5.38 3.60
CA GLU A 494 96.94 -5.68 4.95
C GLU A 494 96.69 -4.62 6.05
N GLU A 495 95.74 -3.72 5.83
CA GLU A 495 95.42 -2.58 6.70
C GLU A 495 94.16 -2.86 7.52
N ALA A 496 94.29 -3.03 8.84
CA ALA A 496 93.16 -3.29 9.74
C ALA A 496 92.08 -2.18 9.68
N VAL A 497 92.48 -0.95 9.35
CA VAL A 497 91.61 0.22 9.21
C VAL A 497 90.52 0.01 8.15
N VAL A 498 90.84 -0.68 7.05
CA VAL A 498 89.89 -0.95 5.95
C VAL A 498 88.77 -1.87 6.44
N SER A 499 89.10 -2.90 7.21
CA SER A 499 88.12 -3.85 7.77
C SER A 499 87.11 -3.16 8.69
N TYR A 500 87.56 -2.24 9.56
CA TYR A 500 86.68 -1.50 10.47
C TYR A 500 85.68 -0.60 9.74
N ILE A 501 86.07 0.03 8.62
CA ILE A 501 85.16 0.86 7.81
C ILE A 501 84.04 0.01 7.19
N PHE A 502 84.37 -1.16 6.66
CA PHE A 502 83.36 -2.08 6.10
C PHE A 502 82.42 -2.65 7.17
N LEU A 503 82.94 -2.99 8.36
CA LEU A 503 82.14 -3.40 9.52
C LEU A 503 81.17 -2.30 9.98
N ALA A 504 81.61 -1.04 10.03
CA ALA A 504 80.75 0.10 10.36
C ALA A 504 79.65 0.30 9.30
N MET A 505 79.98 0.15 8.01
CA MET A 505 79.01 0.26 6.91
C MET A 505 77.97 -0.87 6.94
N ILE A 506 78.40 -2.11 7.21
CA ILE A 506 77.53 -3.27 7.47
C ILE A 506 76.58 -2.97 8.64
N GLY A 507 77.10 -2.43 9.75
CA GLY A 507 76.29 -2.03 10.90
C GLY A 507 75.22 -0.98 10.54
N MET A 508 75.57 0.06 9.79
CA MET A 508 74.62 1.07 9.33
C MET A 508 73.55 0.50 8.39
N CYS A 509 73.94 -0.38 7.46
CA CYS A 509 73.00 -1.03 6.57
C CYS A 509 72.01 -1.96 7.31
N LEU A 510 72.44 -2.66 8.36
CA LEU A 510 71.53 -3.46 9.21
C LEU A 510 70.50 -2.58 9.94
N VAL A 511 70.94 -1.45 10.49
CA VAL A 511 70.03 -0.49 11.15
C VAL A 511 69.03 0.08 10.15
N ALA A 512 69.48 0.51 8.97
CA ALA A 512 68.61 1.01 7.90
C ALA A 512 67.61 -0.06 7.41
N MET A 513 68.04 -1.31 7.33
CA MET A 513 67.21 -2.46 6.95
C MET A 513 66.10 -2.73 7.97
N LEU A 514 66.41 -2.70 9.28
CA LEU A 514 65.43 -2.90 10.36
C LEU A 514 64.39 -1.77 10.39
N ILE A 515 64.83 -0.51 10.24
CA ILE A 515 63.93 0.66 10.19
C ILE A 515 63.02 0.57 8.95
N SER A 516 63.58 0.24 7.78
CA SER A 516 62.82 0.10 6.52
C SER A 516 61.82 -1.06 6.58
N TYR A 517 62.21 -2.18 7.18
CA TYR A 517 61.31 -3.32 7.38
C TYR A 517 60.15 -2.97 8.35
N GLY A 518 60.45 -2.34 9.48
CA GLY A 518 59.46 -1.93 10.48
C GLY A 518 58.45 -0.92 9.93
N THR A 519 58.93 0.10 9.21
CA THR A 519 58.09 1.10 8.54
C THR A 519 57.20 0.50 7.46
N MET A 520 57.74 -0.37 6.59
CA MET A 520 56.91 -1.06 5.59
C MET A 520 55.87 -2.00 6.21
N LYS A 521 56.23 -2.74 7.28
CA LYS A 521 55.30 -3.61 7.98
C LYS A 521 54.16 -2.81 8.63
N LYS A 522 54.47 -1.66 9.24
CA LYS A 522 53.47 -0.74 9.80
C LYS A 522 52.56 -0.17 8.71
N ASN A 523 53.14 0.38 7.64
CA ASN A 523 52.37 0.93 6.51
C ASN A 523 51.45 -0.11 5.87
N ARG A 524 51.89 -1.37 5.74
CA ARG A 524 51.06 -2.47 5.26
C ARG A 524 49.87 -2.74 6.18
N SER A 525 50.11 -2.79 7.50
CA SER A 525 49.07 -3.01 8.49
C SER A 525 48.04 -1.88 8.48
N ASP A 526 48.51 -0.64 8.45
CA ASP A 526 47.65 0.55 8.42
C ASP A 526 46.83 0.60 7.12
N ALA A 527 47.44 0.27 5.97
CA ALA A 527 46.74 0.16 4.69
C ALA A 527 45.69 -0.96 4.69
N ALA A 528 46.02 -2.14 5.22
CA ALA A 528 45.08 -3.27 5.31
C ALA A 528 43.86 -2.94 6.20
N ALA A 529 44.05 -2.17 7.27
CA ALA A 529 42.95 -1.71 8.13
C ALA A 529 42.05 -0.67 7.44
N GLN A 530 42.57 0.13 6.51
CA GLN A 530 41.81 1.17 5.79
C GLN A 530 41.01 0.66 4.59
N VAL A 531 41.36 -0.50 4.01
CA VAL A 531 40.68 -1.06 2.83
C VAL A 531 39.17 -1.28 3.05
N PRO A 532 38.71 -1.93 4.14
CA PRO A 532 37.28 -2.17 4.35
C PRO A 532 36.45 -0.89 4.50
N ASP A 533 37.02 0.17 5.09
CA ASP A 533 36.34 1.46 5.24
C ASP A 533 36.13 2.15 3.89
N LEU A 534 37.17 2.15 3.03
CA LEU A 534 37.08 2.69 1.68
C LEU A 534 36.12 1.89 0.79
N GLU A 535 36.04 0.56 0.98
CA GLU A 535 35.05 -0.29 0.30
C GLU A 535 33.61 0.04 0.73
N ARG A 536 33.36 0.26 2.03
CA ARG A 536 32.05 0.72 2.53
C ARG A 536 31.68 2.10 2.01
N GLN A 537 32.64 3.03 1.97
CA GLN A 537 32.43 4.36 1.39
C GLN A 537 32.07 4.27 -0.10
N LEU A 538 32.77 3.43 -0.87
CA LEU A 538 32.47 3.22 -2.28
C LEU A 538 31.07 2.62 -2.47
N ALA A 539 30.70 1.62 -1.68
CA ALA A 539 29.37 1.01 -1.72
C ALA A 539 28.26 2.02 -1.41
N THR A 540 28.48 2.89 -0.42
CA THR A 540 27.53 3.96 -0.06
C THR A 540 27.34 4.95 -1.22
N ILE A 541 28.44 5.34 -1.89
CA ILE A 541 28.39 6.21 -3.07
C ILE A 541 27.69 5.52 -4.25
N ASP A 542 27.91 4.23 -4.44
CA ASP A 542 27.23 3.44 -5.48
C ASP A 542 25.72 3.34 -5.23
N THR A 543 25.30 3.13 -3.98
CA THR A 543 23.87 3.18 -3.61
C THR A 543 23.27 4.54 -3.92
N ALA A 544 23.93 5.64 -3.53
CA ALA A 544 23.45 6.99 -3.83
C ALA A 544 23.32 7.25 -5.35
N LEU A 545 24.28 6.79 -6.17
CA LEU A 545 24.21 6.93 -7.62
C LEU A 545 23.05 6.13 -8.24
N THR A 546 22.73 4.97 -7.68
CA THR A 546 21.57 4.15 -8.09
C THR A 546 20.27 4.86 -7.75
N GLU A 547 20.13 5.38 -6.53
CA GLU A 547 18.95 6.16 -6.10
C GLU A 547 18.74 7.39 -6.99
N MET A 548 19.80 8.15 -7.28
CA MET A 548 19.74 9.30 -8.19
C MET A 548 19.32 8.90 -9.62
N SER A 549 19.71 7.70 -10.07
CA SER A 549 19.32 7.20 -11.39
C SER A 549 17.83 6.84 -11.44
N ALA A 550 17.29 6.26 -10.36
CA ALA A 550 15.86 5.98 -10.24
C ALA A 550 15.01 7.27 -10.18
N VAL A 551 15.49 8.31 -9.48
CA VAL A 551 14.83 9.63 -9.46
C VAL A 551 14.81 10.25 -10.85
N ARG A 552 15.93 10.17 -11.59
CA ARG A 552 16.01 10.68 -12.97
C ARG A 552 15.01 9.99 -13.88
N GLU A 553 14.93 8.65 -13.84
CA GLU A 553 14.00 7.87 -14.67
C GLU A 553 12.53 8.22 -14.38
N ARG A 554 12.21 8.45 -13.10
CA ARG A 554 10.88 8.91 -12.69
C ARG A 554 10.55 10.29 -13.25
N ASP A 555 11.48 11.24 -13.16
CA ASP A 555 11.30 12.59 -13.68
C ASP A 555 11.21 12.59 -15.22
N GLU A 556 11.97 11.74 -15.93
CA GLU A 556 11.88 11.58 -17.38
C GLU A 556 10.48 11.08 -17.81
N ARG A 557 9.95 10.04 -17.16
CA ARG A 557 8.58 9.54 -17.42
C ARG A 557 7.51 10.59 -17.14
N ALA A 558 7.64 11.34 -16.04
CA ALA A 558 6.71 12.41 -15.70
C ALA A 558 6.75 13.56 -16.72
N ALA A 559 7.94 13.91 -17.21
CA ALA A 559 8.12 14.93 -18.24
C ALA A 559 7.49 14.50 -19.59
N GLU A 560 7.68 13.24 -19.99
CA GLU A 560 7.05 12.68 -21.19
C GLU A 560 5.52 12.69 -21.10
N ASP A 561 4.96 12.27 -19.97
CA ASP A 561 3.51 12.28 -19.73
C ASP A 561 2.93 13.70 -19.78
N LEU A 562 3.55 14.67 -19.11
CA LEU A 562 3.14 16.07 -19.15
C LEU A 562 3.22 16.68 -20.55
N ASN A 563 4.28 16.36 -21.29
CA ASN A 563 4.45 16.83 -22.67
C ASN A 563 3.38 16.23 -23.60
N ARG A 564 3.05 14.94 -23.43
CA ARG A 564 1.95 14.29 -24.16
C ARG A 564 0.62 14.95 -23.84
N ARG A 565 0.30 15.14 -22.55
CA ARG A 565 -0.94 15.80 -22.10
C ARG A 565 -1.08 17.22 -22.67
N ALA A 566 -0.02 18.03 -22.60
CA ALA A 566 -0.03 19.39 -23.12
C ALA A 566 -0.26 19.41 -24.65
N THR A 567 0.30 18.44 -25.37
CA THR A 567 0.10 18.31 -26.83
C THR A 567 -1.34 17.94 -27.17
N GLU A 568 -1.90 16.94 -26.47
CA GLU A 568 -3.26 16.49 -26.70
C GLU A 568 -4.29 17.56 -26.33
N LEU A 569 -4.10 18.27 -25.21
CA LEU A 569 -4.96 19.39 -24.80
C LEU A 569 -5.01 20.51 -25.85
N ARG A 570 -3.87 20.83 -26.48
CA ARG A 570 -3.81 21.81 -27.57
C ARG A 570 -4.47 21.33 -28.86
N ALA A 571 -4.62 20.02 -29.04
CA ALA A 571 -5.27 19.44 -30.21
C ALA A 571 -6.81 19.36 -30.07
N VAL A 572 -7.35 19.55 -28.87
CA VAL A 572 -8.80 19.56 -28.61
C VAL A 572 -9.44 20.71 -29.41
N PHE A 573 -10.35 20.36 -30.33
CA PHE A 573 -10.99 21.28 -31.27
C PHE A 573 -10.07 22.11 -32.19
N ALA A 574 -8.79 21.77 -32.35
CA ALA A 574 -7.84 22.51 -33.18
C ALA A 574 -8.08 22.39 -34.70
N SER A 575 -8.94 21.47 -35.14
CA SER A 575 -9.25 21.17 -36.54
C SER A 575 -10.69 21.51 -36.95
N ALA A 576 -11.42 22.29 -36.15
CA ALA A 576 -12.83 22.59 -36.36
C ALA A 576 -13.09 24.04 -36.78
#